data_AF-A0A3B9BDC5-F1
#
_entry.id   AF-A0A3B9BDC5-F1
#
_cell.length_a   1.000
_cell.length_b   1.000
_cell.length_c   1.000
_cell.angle_alpha   90.00
_cell.angle_beta   90.00
_cell.angle_gamma   90.00
#
_symmetry.space_group_name_H-M   'P 1'
#
loop_
_entity.id
_entity.type
_entity.pdbx_description
1 polymer ?
#
loop_
_entity_poly.entity_id
_entity_poly.type
_entity_poly.pdbx_seq_one_letter_code
_entity_poly.pdbx_strand_id
1 'polypeptide(L)'
;MPVFWIWYSFIGPGYYAEFNDIKTSFSDMEGVALIDAWGHEDITFEDIGAEVEVEDKGRITFVQLSPDSFSSTSEICLQSIGPYQFEYNGTGYAGVKNNETGEPMISQFLGSSIEIGEGGWFAGFFPFRINKVQDVFKKYDEICEVISNWPVSPEKEYCRQGDGTEIWFSVKKIK
;
A
#
# COMPACT_ATOMS: atom_id res chain seq x y z
N MET A 1 -25.73 -23.11 7.22
CA MET A 1 -25.59 -21.64 7.41
C MET A 1 -26.90 -20.99 7.02
N PRO A 2 -27.49 -20.12 7.85
CA PRO A 2 -28.77 -19.50 7.51
C PRO A 2 -28.59 -18.55 6.32
N VAL A 3 -29.52 -18.59 5.36
CA VAL A 3 -29.51 -17.81 4.11
C VAL A 3 -29.31 -16.30 4.36
N PHE A 4 -29.75 -15.81 5.51
CA PHE A 4 -29.56 -14.43 5.95
C PHE A 4 -28.09 -14.03 6.16
N TRP A 5 -27.26 -14.95 6.65
CA TRP A 5 -25.81 -14.72 6.84
C TRP A 5 -25.07 -14.68 5.50
N ILE A 6 -25.42 -15.60 4.59
CA ILE A 6 -24.87 -15.61 3.23
C ILE A 6 -25.27 -14.33 2.50
N TRP A 7 -26.52 -13.90 2.60
CA TRP A 7 -26.95 -12.64 1.99
C TRP A 7 -26.21 -11.44 2.61
N TYR A 8 -26.15 -11.32 3.93
CA TYR A 8 -25.45 -10.21 4.61
C TYR A 8 -23.97 -10.12 4.24
N SER A 9 -23.25 -11.25 4.18
CA SER A 9 -21.81 -11.30 3.95
C SER A 9 -21.40 -11.15 2.49
N PHE A 10 -22.22 -11.61 1.53
CA PHE A 10 -21.82 -11.67 0.12
C PHE A 10 -22.60 -10.73 -0.81
N ILE A 11 -23.71 -10.15 -0.35
CA ILE A 11 -24.63 -9.34 -1.17
C ILE A 11 -25.15 -8.11 -0.40
N GLY A 12 -25.21 -8.19 0.92
CA GLY A 12 -25.76 -7.20 1.83
C GLY A 12 -24.71 -6.24 2.41
N PRO A 13 -25.07 -5.44 3.41
CA PRO A 13 -24.22 -4.36 3.91
C PRO A 13 -22.88 -4.82 4.51
N GLY A 14 -22.75 -6.09 4.90
CA GLY A 14 -21.48 -6.67 5.35
C GLY A 14 -20.44 -6.78 4.24
N TYR A 15 -20.86 -6.94 2.99
CA TYR A 15 -19.98 -7.07 1.82
C TYR A 15 -19.14 -5.80 1.57
N TYR A 16 -19.72 -4.63 1.82
CA TYR A 16 -19.05 -3.32 1.69
C TYR A 16 -18.66 -2.70 3.04
N ALA A 17 -18.74 -3.45 4.15
CA ALA A 17 -18.52 -2.88 5.47
C ALA A 17 -17.11 -2.29 5.60
N GLU A 18 -16.08 -3.08 5.27
CA GLU A 18 -14.68 -2.63 5.35
C GLU A 18 -14.41 -1.45 4.42
N PHE A 19 -14.92 -1.48 3.18
CA PHE A 19 -14.79 -0.38 2.23
C PHE A 19 -15.44 0.92 2.74
N ASN A 20 -16.64 0.83 3.29
CA ASN A 20 -17.33 2.00 3.85
C ASN A 20 -16.66 2.50 5.12
N ASP A 21 -16.11 1.62 5.95
CA ASP A 21 -15.35 1.99 7.15
C ASP A 21 -14.06 2.74 6.77
N ILE A 22 -13.36 2.30 5.71
CA ILE A 22 -12.19 2.99 5.16
C ILE A 22 -12.57 4.37 4.61
N LYS A 23 -13.64 4.46 3.82
CA LYS A 23 -14.13 5.75 3.30
C LYS A 23 -14.52 6.72 4.40
N THR A 24 -15.19 6.22 5.44
CA THR A 24 -15.56 7.01 6.61
C THR A 24 -14.31 7.46 7.35
N SER A 25 -13.35 6.56 7.55
CA SER A 25 -12.08 6.87 8.22
C SER A 25 -11.31 8.00 7.53
N PHE A 26 -11.30 8.07 6.20
CA PHE A 26 -10.73 9.22 5.48
C PHE A 26 -11.58 10.48 5.59
N SER A 27 -12.91 10.35 5.46
CA SER A 27 -13.84 11.50 5.47
C SER A 27 -13.85 12.23 6.82
N ASP A 28 -13.53 11.53 7.90
CA ASP A 28 -13.45 12.09 9.25
C ASP A 28 -12.10 12.77 9.55
N MET A 29 -11.12 12.72 8.64
CA MET A 29 -9.81 13.35 8.84
C MET A 29 -9.81 14.81 8.39
N GLU A 30 -9.52 15.71 9.33
CA GLU A 30 -9.29 17.13 9.04
C GLU A 30 -8.09 17.32 8.09
N GLY A 31 -8.25 18.20 7.10
CA GLY A 31 -7.21 18.49 6.11
C GLY A 31 -6.96 17.38 5.08
N VAL A 32 -7.85 16.37 4.99
CA VAL A 32 -7.76 15.28 4.00
C VAL A 32 -9.06 15.20 3.21
N ALA A 33 -8.96 15.23 1.88
CA ALA A 33 -10.09 15.02 0.98
C ALA A 33 -9.94 13.67 0.27
N LEU A 34 -10.95 12.80 0.39
CA LEU A 34 -11.05 11.57 -0.39
C LEU A 34 -11.43 11.91 -1.83
N ILE A 35 -10.54 11.63 -2.78
CA ILE A 35 -10.73 11.89 -4.21
C ILE A 35 -11.41 10.72 -4.89
N ASP A 36 -10.88 9.51 -4.66
CA ASP A 36 -11.43 8.26 -5.18
C ASP A 36 -11.15 7.10 -4.22
N ALA A 37 -11.96 6.05 -4.28
CA ALA A 37 -11.76 4.81 -3.55
C ALA A 37 -12.26 3.63 -4.39
N TRP A 38 -11.47 2.57 -4.44
CA TRP A 38 -11.74 1.37 -5.23
C TRP A 38 -11.38 0.10 -4.44
N GLY A 39 -11.72 -1.05 -5.00
CA GLY A 39 -11.28 -2.37 -4.54
C GLY A 39 -11.78 -3.42 -5.50
N HIS A 40 -11.36 -4.66 -5.30
CA HIS A 40 -11.70 -5.77 -6.16
C HIS A 40 -13.00 -6.43 -5.70
N GLU A 41 -13.97 -6.53 -6.61
CA GLU A 41 -15.27 -7.12 -6.35
C GLU A 41 -15.21 -8.65 -6.52
N ASP A 42 -14.73 -9.38 -5.50
CA ASP A 42 -14.85 -10.84 -5.44
C ASP A 42 -15.65 -11.33 -4.22
N ILE A 43 -15.32 -12.48 -3.61
CA ILE A 43 -16.09 -13.08 -2.51
C ILE A 43 -16.02 -12.18 -1.25
N THR A 44 -14.97 -11.38 -1.15
CA THR A 44 -14.76 -10.28 -0.19
C THR A 44 -14.33 -9.04 -1.01
N PHE A 45 -14.60 -7.83 -0.53
CA PHE A 45 -14.10 -6.63 -1.20
C PHE A 45 -12.62 -6.44 -0.82
N GLU A 46 -11.72 -7.15 -1.50
CA GLU A 46 -10.28 -7.20 -1.22
C GLU A 46 -9.50 -6.16 -2.05
N ASP A 47 -8.21 -5.94 -1.74
CA ASP A 47 -7.34 -4.97 -2.42
C ASP A 47 -7.88 -3.52 -2.45
N ILE A 48 -8.41 -3.05 -1.33
CA ILE A 48 -8.98 -1.71 -1.20
C ILE A 48 -7.88 -0.66 -1.38
N GLY A 49 -8.14 0.33 -2.24
CA GLY A 49 -7.27 1.46 -2.47
C GLY A 49 -8.02 2.78 -2.39
N ALA A 50 -7.27 3.85 -2.16
CA ALA A 50 -7.82 5.19 -2.10
C ALA A 50 -6.82 6.24 -2.61
N GLU A 51 -7.32 7.22 -3.34
CA GLU A 51 -6.61 8.44 -3.68
C GLU A 51 -7.15 9.56 -2.78
N VAL A 52 -6.24 10.25 -2.11
CA VAL A 52 -6.57 11.37 -1.22
C VAL A 52 -5.71 12.58 -1.56
N GLU A 53 -6.26 13.76 -1.32
CA GLU A 53 -5.55 15.04 -1.36
C GLU A 53 -5.37 15.54 0.06
N VAL A 54 -4.13 15.86 0.44
CA VAL A 54 -3.80 16.45 1.75
C VAL A 54 -3.65 17.96 1.58
N GLU A 55 -4.41 18.73 2.38
CA GLU A 55 -4.44 20.20 2.35
C GLU A 55 -3.04 20.79 2.45
N ASP A 56 -2.75 21.79 1.60
CA ASP A 56 -1.47 22.46 1.46
C ASP A 56 -0.26 21.55 1.14
N LYS A 57 -0.48 20.28 0.80
CA LYS A 57 0.57 19.32 0.43
C LYS A 57 0.35 18.78 -0.99
N GLY A 58 -0.42 17.72 -1.13
CA GLY A 58 -0.58 17.04 -2.40
C GLY A 58 -1.25 15.67 -2.25
N ARG A 59 -1.24 14.93 -3.36
CA ARG A 59 -1.91 13.63 -3.48
C ARG A 59 -1.13 12.47 -2.87
N ILE A 60 -1.87 11.49 -2.36
CA ILE A 60 -1.37 10.17 -1.97
C ILE A 60 -2.32 9.12 -2.52
N THR A 61 -1.74 8.05 -3.04
CA THR A 61 -2.47 6.87 -3.50
C THR A 61 -2.06 5.68 -2.63
N PHE A 62 -2.99 5.21 -1.81
CA PHE A 62 -2.85 4.01 -1.00
C PHE A 62 -3.43 2.80 -1.73
N VAL A 63 -2.84 1.63 -1.47
CA VAL A 63 -3.35 0.33 -1.91
C VAL A 63 -3.33 -0.64 -0.73
N GLN A 64 -4.06 -1.76 -0.82
CA GLN A 64 -4.12 -2.79 0.23
C GLN A 64 -4.52 -2.25 1.60
N LEU A 65 -5.47 -1.32 1.61
CA LEU A 65 -6.02 -0.77 2.85
C LEU A 65 -6.94 -1.77 3.52
N SER A 66 -6.90 -1.75 4.85
CA SER A 66 -7.86 -2.41 5.72
C SER A 66 -8.25 -1.46 6.85
N PRO A 67 -9.28 -1.78 7.66
CA PRO A 67 -9.58 -0.99 8.85
C PRO A 67 -8.38 -0.84 9.81
N ASP A 68 -7.50 -1.84 9.87
CA ASP A 68 -6.29 -1.81 10.71
C ASP A 68 -5.25 -0.79 10.22
N SER A 69 -5.30 -0.41 8.93
CA SER A 69 -4.47 0.67 8.38
C SER A 69 -4.69 2.02 9.09
N PHE A 70 -5.81 2.21 9.76
CA PHE A 70 -6.18 3.47 10.44
C PHE A 70 -5.93 3.44 11.95
N SER A 71 -5.71 2.26 12.53
CA SER A 71 -5.53 2.06 13.97
C SER A 71 -4.06 1.79 14.29
N SER A 72 -3.53 0.65 13.83
CA SER A 72 -2.15 0.22 13.94
C SER A 72 -1.92 -1.02 13.06
N THR A 73 -1.00 -0.94 12.11
CA THR A 73 -0.59 -2.04 11.24
C THR A 73 0.90 -1.97 10.91
N SER A 74 1.50 -3.11 10.59
CA SER A 74 2.83 -3.19 9.99
C SER A 74 2.82 -3.03 8.47
N GLU A 75 1.62 -2.94 7.86
CA GLU A 75 1.39 -3.01 6.42
C GLU A 75 0.73 -1.70 5.97
N ILE A 76 1.55 -0.77 5.47
CA ILE A 76 1.10 0.46 4.82
C ILE A 76 1.73 0.49 3.43
N CYS A 77 0.90 0.47 2.41
CA CYS A 77 1.33 0.38 1.02
C CYS A 77 0.98 1.67 0.26
N LEU A 78 1.99 2.29 -0.35
CA LEU A 78 1.82 3.48 -1.18
C LEU A 78 2.09 3.16 -2.65
N GLN A 79 1.16 3.53 -3.52
CA GLN A 79 1.38 3.51 -4.97
C GLN A 79 2.01 4.83 -5.47
N SER A 80 1.65 5.96 -4.85
CA SER A 80 2.27 7.26 -5.11
C SER A 80 2.10 8.23 -3.94
N ILE A 81 3.00 9.20 -3.86
CA ILE A 81 2.94 10.34 -2.94
C ILE A 81 3.58 11.57 -3.57
N GLY A 82 2.87 12.69 -3.56
CA GLY A 82 3.30 13.92 -4.22
C GLY A 82 3.59 13.70 -5.70
N PRO A 83 4.72 14.19 -6.22
CA PRO A 83 5.07 14.00 -7.62
C PRO A 83 5.69 12.62 -7.90
N TYR A 84 5.67 11.66 -6.97
CA TYR A 84 6.40 10.39 -7.11
C TYR A 84 5.45 9.19 -7.23
N GLN A 85 5.63 8.43 -8.30
CA GLN A 85 5.06 7.10 -8.49
C GLN A 85 6.17 6.05 -8.44
N PHE A 86 5.94 4.91 -7.79
CA PHE A 86 6.99 3.92 -7.58
C PHE A 86 7.08 2.88 -8.69
N GLU A 87 8.28 2.41 -8.95
CA GLU A 87 8.55 1.27 -9.82
C GLU A 87 9.67 0.42 -9.22
N TYR A 88 9.43 -0.88 -9.08
CA TYR A 88 10.50 -1.79 -8.71
C TYR A 88 10.32 -3.15 -9.39
N ASN A 89 11.41 -3.88 -9.46
CA ASN A 89 11.40 -5.29 -9.79
C ASN A 89 12.38 -6.02 -8.90
N GLY A 90 12.28 -7.34 -8.86
CA GLY A 90 13.14 -8.10 -7.99
C GLY A 90 13.05 -9.59 -8.19
N THR A 91 13.81 -10.30 -7.38
CA THR A 91 13.83 -11.75 -7.28
C THR A 91 13.86 -12.13 -5.80
N GLY A 92 12.94 -12.98 -5.36
CA GLY A 92 12.81 -13.34 -3.94
C GLY A 92 11.55 -14.17 -3.65
N TYR A 93 11.24 -14.33 -2.37
CA TYR A 93 10.06 -15.08 -1.92
C TYR A 93 8.80 -14.21 -1.93
N ALA A 94 8.34 -13.85 -3.12
CA ALA A 94 7.14 -13.01 -3.32
C ALA A 94 5.84 -13.84 -3.34
N GLY A 95 5.62 -14.67 -2.31
CA GLY A 95 4.38 -15.43 -2.12
C GLY A 95 4.14 -16.60 -3.08
N VAL A 96 5.05 -16.85 -4.03
CA VAL A 96 4.95 -17.99 -4.97
C VAL A 96 5.32 -19.28 -4.25
N LYS A 97 4.49 -20.32 -4.41
CA LYS A 97 4.71 -21.66 -3.85
C LYS A 97 4.76 -22.69 -4.96
N ASN A 98 5.49 -23.76 -4.72
CA ASN A 98 5.49 -24.94 -5.57
C ASN A 98 4.14 -25.66 -5.43
N ASN A 99 3.45 -25.94 -6.54
CA ASN A 99 2.13 -26.58 -6.50
C ASN A 99 2.17 -28.05 -6.06
N GLU A 100 3.30 -28.74 -6.21
CA GLU A 100 3.46 -30.14 -5.83
C GLU A 100 3.86 -30.27 -4.35
N THR A 101 4.74 -29.40 -3.86
CA THR A 101 5.29 -29.51 -2.50
C THR A 101 4.67 -28.52 -1.50
N GLY A 102 4.02 -27.46 -1.97
CA GLY A 102 3.52 -26.37 -1.14
C GLY A 102 4.60 -25.43 -0.58
N GLU A 103 5.87 -25.71 -0.88
CA GLU A 103 7.02 -24.94 -0.36
C GLU A 103 7.18 -23.58 -1.07
N PRO A 104 7.61 -22.53 -0.37
CA PRO A 104 7.93 -21.24 -0.99
C PRO A 104 9.01 -21.37 -2.08
N MET A 105 8.83 -20.63 -3.18
CA MET A 105 9.76 -20.57 -4.30
C MET A 105 10.24 -19.14 -4.54
N ILE A 106 11.50 -19.03 -4.96
CA ILE A 106 12.04 -17.77 -5.49
C ILE A 106 11.35 -17.48 -6.83
N SER A 107 10.80 -16.27 -6.97
CA SER A 107 10.21 -15.78 -8.20
C SER A 107 10.74 -14.40 -8.54
N GLN A 108 10.71 -14.08 -9.83
CA GLN A 108 10.81 -12.70 -10.30
C GLN A 108 9.48 -11.98 -10.05
N PHE A 109 9.54 -10.69 -9.76
CA PHE A 109 8.37 -9.84 -9.55
C PHE A 109 8.58 -8.42 -10.07
N LEU A 110 7.47 -7.75 -10.34
CA LEU A 110 7.36 -6.34 -10.73
C LEU A 110 6.33 -5.71 -9.82
N GLY A 111 6.57 -4.49 -9.35
CA GLY A 111 5.62 -3.77 -8.51
C GLY A 111 5.62 -2.27 -8.78
N SER A 112 4.49 -1.64 -8.43
CA SER A 112 4.27 -0.20 -8.57
C SER A 112 3.85 0.48 -7.26
N SER A 113 3.95 -0.24 -6.15
CA SER A 113 3.62 0.24 -4.81
C SER A 113 4.65 -0.25 -3.79
N ILE A 114 5.03 0.60 -2.84
CA ILE A 114 6.02 0.27 -1.80
C ILE A 114 5.34 0.04 -0.46
N GLU A 115 5.79 -0.98 0.25
CA GLU A 115 5.41 -1.28 1.62
C GLU A 115 6.34 -0.51 2.58
N ILE A 116 5.79 0.51 3.24
CA ILE A 116 6.53 1.44 4.10
C ILE A 116 6.20 1.28 5.60
N GLY A 117 5.22 0.43 5.91
CA GLY A 117 4.95 0.02 7.29
C GLY A 117 6.09 -0.83 7.85
N GLU A 118 6.18 -1.01 9.17
CA GLU A 118 7.32 -1.66 9.85
C GLU A 118 7.69 -3.05 9.29
N GLY A 119 6.75 -3.78 8.70
CA GLY A 119 6.98 -5.10 8.09
C GLY A 119 7.43 -5.07 6.62
N GLY A 120 7.36 -3.92 5.96
CA GLY A 120 7.55 -3.79 4.52
C GLY A 120 9.01 -3.72 4.08
N TRP A 121 9.29 -4.15 2.84
CA TRP A 121 10.66 -4.13 2.26
C TRP A 121 11.29 -2.74 2.17
N PHE A 122 10.49 -1.67 2.16
CA PHE A 122 10.97 -0.30 2.04
C PHE A 122 10.97 0.46 3.37
N ALA A 123 10.52 -0.15 4.47
CA ALA A 123 10.48 0.48 5.80
C ALA A 123 11.84 1.06 6.22
N GLY A 124 12.92 0.32 5.93
CA GLY A 124 14.28 0.69 6.32
C GLY A 124 14.86 1.90 5.59
N PHE A 125 14.21 2.42 4.55
CA PHE A 125 14.64 3.65 3.86
C PHE A 125 14.26 4.91 4.63
N PHE A 126 13.30 4.82 5.55
CA PHE A 126 12.80 5.96 6.29
C PHE A 126 13.41 6.00 7.69
N PRO A 127 13.87 7.16 8.18
CA PRO A 127 14.45 7.29 9.53
C PRO A 127 13.40 7.30 10.65
N PHE A 128 12.16 6.91 10.34
CA PHE A 128 11.02 6.92 11.25
C PHE A 128 10.06 5.78 10.95
N ARG A 129 9.20 5.45 11.91
CA ARG A 129 8.17 4.42 11.77
C ARG A 129 6.86 5.00 11.22
N ILE A 130 6.15 4.15 10.50
CA ILE A 130 4.83 4.41 9.93
C ILE A 130 3.98 3.22 10.29
N ASN A 131 3.03 3.41 11.20
CA ASN A 131 2.22 2.31 11.74
C ASN A 131 0.74 2.46 11.37
N LYS A 132 0.37 3.53 10.68
CA LYS A 132 -0.99 3.84 10.26
C LYS A 132 -1.00 4.95 9.21
N VAL A 133 -2.11 5.08 8.51
CA VAL A 133 -2.34 6.09 7.47
C VAL A 133 -2.04 7.51 7.95
N GLN A 134 -2.45 7.86 9.17
CA GLN A 134 -2.25 9.21 9.73
C GLN A 134 -0.76 9.56 9.91
N ASP A 135 0.11 8.57 10.09
CA ASP A 135 1.55 8.81 10.16
C ASP A 135 2.10 9.27 8.81
N VAL A 136 1.55 8.79 7.69
CA VAL A 136 1.93 9.19 6.33
C VAL A 136 1.58 10.66 6.11
N PHE A 137 0.38 11.07 6.50
CA PHE A 137 -0.05 12.48 6.37
C PHE A 137 0.81 13.43 7.21
N LYS A 138 1.08 13.02 8.45
CA LYS A 138 1.90 13.80 9.36
C LYS A 138 3.33 13.97 8.85
N LYS A 139 3.90 12.92 8.23
CA LYS A 139 5.28 12.88 7.75
C LYS A 139 5.42 13.03 6.24
N TYR A 140 4.41 13.61 5.59
CA TYR A 140 4.32 13.70 4.13
C TYR A 140 5.60 14.28 3.53
N ASP A 141 6.06 15.41 4.07
CA ASP A 141 7.20 16.15 3.52
C ASP A 141 8.51 15.39 3.75
N GLU A 142 8.66 14.76 4.91
CA GLU A 142 9.83 13.93 5.23
C GLU A 142 9.88 12.65 4.36
N ILE A 143 8.72 12.07 4.05
CA ILE A 143 8.62 10.93 3.11
C ILE A 143 9.03 11.40 1.70
N CYS A 144 8.49 12.53 1.24
CA CYS A 144 8.86 13.12 -0.05
C CYS A 144 10.35 13.48 -0.11
N GLU A 145 10.95 13.98 0.97
CA GLU A 145 12.37 14.29 1.05
C GLU A 145 13.22 13.03 0.85
N VAL A 146 12.90 11.93 1.54
CA VAL A 146 13.58 10.64 1.34
C VAL A 146 13.45 10.18 -0.12
N ILE A 147 12.23 10.17 -0.65
CA ILE A 147 11.95 9.69 -2.02
C ILE A 147 12.60 10.60 -3.08
N SER A 148 12.77 11.89 -2.80
CA SER A 148 13.40 12.82 -3.74
C SER A 148 14.85 12.47 -4.07
N ASN A 149 15.50 11.68 -3.20
CA ASN A 149 16.85 11.19 -3.37
C ASN A 149 16.92 9.82 -4.08
N TRP A 150 15.79 9.18 -4.36
CA TRP A 150 15.74 7.91 -5.08
C TRP A 150 16.02 8.10 -6.58
N PRO A 151 16.51 7.06 -7.26
CA PRO A 151 16.79 7.13 -8.69
C PRO A 151 15.51 7.34 -9.50
N VAL A 152 15.59 8.17 -10.54
CA VAL A 152 14.47 8.46 -11.45
C VAL A 152 14.55 7.55 -12.67
N SER A 153 13.43 6.88 -12.96
CA SER A 153 13.30 5.97 -14.11
C SER A 153 13.78 6.64 -15.42
N PRO A 154 14.60 5.97 -16.25
CA PRO A 154 14.89 4.53 -16.24
C PRO A 154 16.06 4.09 -15.35
N GLU A 155 16.72 5.00 -14.63
CA GLU A 155 17.79 4.63 -13.69
C GLU A 155 17.21 3.90 -12.48
N LYS A 156 17.97 2.95 -11.93
CA LYS A 156 17.55 2.14 -10.78
C LYS A 156 18.71 1.96 -9.80
N GLU A 157 18.34 1.81 -8.54
CA GLU A 157 19.25 1.46 -7.46
C GLU A 157 18.90 0.07 -6.95
N TYR A 158 19.90 -0.63 -6.41
CA TYR A 158 19.79 -2.00 -5.94
C TYR A 158 19.82 -2.04 -4.42
N CYS A 159 18.92 -2.81 -3.83
CA CYS A 159 19.02 -3.22 -2.44
C CYS A 159 18.77 -4.72 -2.28
N ARG A 160 19.35 -5.28 -1.21
CA ARG A 160 19.15 -6.68 -0.82
C ARG A 160 18.61 -6.74 0.59
N GLN A 161 17.52 -7.46 0.75
CA GLN A 161 16.83 -7.68 2.01
C GLN A 161 17.51 -8.81 2.82
N GLY A 162 17.23 -8.86 4.13
CA GLY A 162 17.83 -9.84 5.04
C GLY A 162 17.47 -11.30 4.75
N ASP A 163 16.31 -11.53 4.12
CA ASP A 163 15.83 -12.85 3.66
C ASP A 163 16.45 -13.28 2.32
N GLY A 164 17.30 -12.42 1.72
CA GLY A 164 17.95 -12.65 0.44
C GLY A 164 17.19 -12.08 -0.77
N THR A 165 16.01 -11.49 -0.58
CA THR A 165 15.24 -10.83 -1.64
C THR A 165 16.03 -9.66 -2.24
N GLU A 166 16.15 -9.64 -3.57
CA GLU A 166 16.88 -8.63 -4.33
C GLU A 166 15.90 -7.70 -5.04
N ILE A 167 16.09 -6.38 -4.92
CA ILE A 167 15.17 -5.37 -5.45
C ILE A 167 15.96 -4.31 -6.22
N TRP A 168 15.49 -3.97 -7.42
CA TRP A 168 15.88 -2.78 -8.17
C TRP A 168 14.72 -1.81 -8.22
N PHE A 169 14.88 -0.63 -7.65
CA PHE A 169 13.80 0.34 -7.48
C PHE A 169 14.14 1.69 -8.11
N SER A 170 13.09 2.45 -8.42
CA SER A 170 13.13 3.79 -8.98
C SER A 170 11.80 4.50 -8.80
N VAL A 171 11.75 5.79 -9.08
CA VAL A 171 10.52 6.57 -9.15
C VAL A 171 10.29 7.18 -10.52
N LYS A 172 9.02 7.31 -10.89
CA LYS A 172 8.55 8.17 -11.97
C LYS A 172 8.05 9.49 -11.38
N LYS A 173 8.42 10.60 -12.03
CA LYS A 173 7.84 11.90 -11.71
C LYS A 173 6.52 12.08 -12.46
N ILE A 174 5.43 12.16 -11.72
CA ILE A 174 4.10 12.49 -12.26
C ILE A 174 3.90 14.00 -12.26
N LYS A 175 3.13 14.49 -13.23
CA LYS A 175 2.88 15.92 -13.47
C LYS A 175 1.65 16.40 -12.72
#